data_AF-A0A1I7S4G4-F1
#
_entry.id   AF-A0A1I7S4G4-F1
#
_cell.length_a   1.000
_cell.length_b   1.000
_cell.length_c   1.000
_cell.angle_alpha   90.00
_cell.angle_beta   90.00
_cell.angle_gamma   90.00
#
_symmetry.space_group_name_H-M   'P 1'
#
loop_
_entity.id
_entity.type
_entity.pdbx_description
1 polymer ?
#
loop_
_entity_poly.entity_id
_entity_poly.type
_entity_poly.pdbx_seq_one_letter_code
_entity_poly.pdbx_strand_id
1 'polypeptide(L)'
;MNTSSICYESFIVETTTGRRLSYCLQILTAVISLAITIKAVKSRSLRHVPAHPNFKLMVANIAVITVFHAVGVIIECIIPLANSLFATPTNCLTVVENATCTALKMAPFTSIPMFAFMHAAMFIERCMAYFKRENYENSSTTFGLSSTLLNWILCSIYGAYAQGAFDLERVLVADCFETMPQNRYRVAYLFQFSVSVDGLMAVGVIGLWILVKRENNREDWALQRGIKINSTKVYSLSKVYQRRENLQLVGILFPTAIVCFLGHFAFIVIGYSVRRNIRNYVKTTSFEILRKYGDDIVPFLIGSVHVMFTMLTIVTVLMYVKMGERLMKERMEITNRQDADTAFKLFRLHIS
;
A
#
# COMPACT_ATOMS: atom_id res chain seq x y z
N MET A 1 22.16 32.85 -0.89
CA MET A 1 20.94 33.47 -0.32
C MET A 1 21.29 34.02 1.06
N ASN A 2 20.72 35.15 1.47
CA ASN A 2 20.96 35.71 2.79
C ASN A 2 20.20 34.88 3.83
N THR A 3 20.84 34.44 4.92
CA THR A 3 20.23 33.52 5.90
C THR A 3 18.95 34.11 6.50
N SER A 4 18.91 35.42 6.71
CA SER A 4 17.75 36.16 7.21
C SER A 4 16.52 36.08 6.30
N SER A 5 16.69 36.03 4.97
CA SER A 5 15.55 35.93 4.05
C SER A 5 14.93 34.52 4.04
N ILE A 6 15.77 33.49 4.20
CA ILE A 6 15.31 32.09 4.26
C ILE A 6 14.53 31.83 5.54
N CYS A 7 14.97 32.36 6.67
CA CYS A 7 14.28 32.18 7.95
C CYS A 7 12.90 32.82 7.96
N TYR A 8 12.76 34.00 7.34
CA TYR A 8 11.49 34.68 7.23
C TYR A 8 10.51 33.93 6.31
N GLU A 9 11.00 33.37 5.19
CA GLU A 9 10.21 32.54 4.28
C GLU A 9 9.72 31.26 4.96
N SER A 10 10.61 30.59 5.69
CA SER A 10 10.30 29.40 6.51
C SER A 10 9.21 29.69 7.55
N PHE A 11 9.36 30.79 8.31
CA PHE A 11 8.37 31.24 9.30
C PHE A 11 6.97 31.43 8.69
N ILE A 12 6.86 32.05 7.53
CA ILE A 12 5.56 32.28 6.87
C ILE A 12 4.91 30.95 6.49
N VAL A 13 5.65 30.04 5.87
CA VAL A 13 5.11 28.78 5.35
C VAL A 13 4.59 27.89 6.49
N GLU A 14 5.35 27.80 7.58
CA GLU A 14 5.11 26.78 8.61
C GLU A 14 4.16 27.23 9.73
N THR A 15 4.04 28.54 9.95
CA THR A 15 3.08 29.07 10.92
C THR A 15 1.66 29.11 10.38
N THR A 16 1.45 28.78 9.10
CA THR A 16 0.10 28.66 8.55
C THR A 16 -0.70 27.55 9.25
N THR A 17 -1.91 27.88 9.67
CA THR A 17 -2.83 26.93 10.33
C THR A 17 -3.05 25.68 9.49
N GLY A 18 -3.13 25.84 8.16
CA GLY A 18 -3.32 24.72 7.23
C GLY A 18 -2.16 23.72 7.23
N ARG A 19 -0.92 24.18 7.32
CA ARG A 19 0.27 23.31 7.35
C ARG A 19 0.36 22.54 8.66
N ARG A 20 0.16 23.22 9.80
CA ARG A 20 0.10 22.58 11.13
C ARG A 20 -1.00 21.53 11.22
N LEU A 21 -2.19 21.85 10.71
CA LEU A 21 -3.30 20.90 10.64
C LEU A 21 -2.93 19.67 9.78
N SER A 22 -2.26 19.88 8.64
CA SER A 22 -1.78 18.78 7.79
C SER A 22 -0.81 17.87 8.52
N TYR A 23 0.18 18.41 9.24
CA TYR A 23 1.10 17.60 10.06
C TYR A 23 0.35 16.80 11.12
N CYS A 24 -0.56 17.42 11.87
CA CYS A 24 -1.38 16.73 12.87
C CYS A 24 -2.20 15.59 12.27
N LEU A 25 -2.84 15.82 11.12
CA LEU A 25 -3.62 14.79 10.42
C LEU A 25 -2.75 13.64 9.94
N GLN A 26 -1.58 13.93 9.36
CA GLN A 26 -0.62 12.92 8.92
C GLN A 26 -0.14 12.05 10.08
N ILE A 27 0.31 12.68 11.17
CA ILE A 27 0.73 11.96 12.39
C ILE A 27 -0.41 11.10 12.94
N LEU A 28 -1.62 11.66 13.06
CA LEU A 28 -2.78 10.93 13.57
C LEU A 28 -3.08 9.70 12.70
N THR A 29 -3.13 9.86 11.38
CA THR A 29 -3.38 8.73 10.47
C THR A 29 -2.26 7.69 10.54
N ALA A 30 -0.99 8.10 10.62
CA ALA A 30 0.15 7.19 10.71
C ALA A 30 0.11 6.37 12.01
N VAL A 31 -0.23 7.00 13.14
CA VAL A 31 -0.41 6.33 14.44
C VAL A 31 -1.57 5.33 14.37
N ILE A 32 -2.71 5.70 13.77
CA ILE A 32 -3.84 4.80 13.57
C ILE A 32 -3.43 3.60 12.70
N SER A 33 -2.73 3.85 11.58
CA SER A 33 -2.22 2.81 10.69
C SER A 33 -1.28 1.84 11.40
N LEU A 34 -0.37 2.36 12.22
CA LEU A 34 0.54 1.55 13.03
C LEU A 34 -0.21 0.70 14.04
N ALA A 35 -1.17 1.28 14.78
CA ALA A 35 -1.99 0.56 15.75
C ALA A 35 -2.81 -0.56 15.10
N ILE A 36 -3.43 -0.29 13.95
CA ILE A 36 -4.20 -1.29 13.19
C ILE A 36 -3.27 -2.39 12.67
N THR A 37 -2.09 -2.05 12.15
CA THR A 37 -1.12 -3.02 11.64
C THR A 37 -0.59 -3.92 12.75
N ILE A 38 -0.20 -3.36 13.90
CA ILE A 38 0.23 -4.12 15.08
C ILE A 38 -0.90 -5.05 15.56
N LYS A 39 -2.13 -4.56 15.64
CA LYS A 39 -3.30 -5.38 16.00
C LYS A 39 -3.51 -6.51 15.00
N ALA A 40 -3.39 -6.24 13.69
CA ALA A 40 -3.53 -7.21 12.63
C ALA A 40 -2.46 -8.32 12.72
N VAL A 41 -1.21 -7.94 12.95
CA VAL A 41 -0.08 -8.88 13.12
C VAL A 41 -0.24 -9.71 14.39
N LYS A 42 -0.57 -9.10 15.54
CA LYS A 42 -0.79 -9.84 16.81
C LYS A 42 -1.92 -10.85 16.69
N SER A 43 -3.01 -10.49 16.03
CA SER A 43 -4.14 -11.40 15.81
C SER A 43 -3.90 -12.44 14.71
N ARG A 44 -2.75 -12.42 14.02
CA ARG A 44 -2.39 -13.44 13.02
C ARG A 44 -2.10 -14.79 13.67
N SER A 45 -1.52 -14.82 14.87
CA SER A 45 -1.27 -16.08 15.60
C SER A 45 -2.57 -16.87 15.83
N LEU A 46 -3.67 -16.14 16.06
CA LEU A 46 -5.00 -16.69 16.22
C LEU A 46 -5.69 -17.03 14.89
N ARG A 47 -5.24 -16.42 13.77
CA ARG A 47 -5.87 -16.50 12.44
C ARG A 47 -4.96 -17.22 11.46
N HIS A 48 -4.92 -18.55 11.53
CA HIS A 48 -4.23 -19.37 10.54
C HIS A 48 -4.92 -19.28 9.18
N VAL A 49 -4.44 -18.38 8.32
CA VAL A 49 -4.88 -18.29 6.92
C VAL A 49 -4.28 -19.49 6.15
N PRO A 50 -5.12 -20.34 5.52
CA PRO A 50 -4.69 -21.42 4.65
C PRO A 50 -4.19 -20.83 3.33
N ALA A 51 -2.98 -20.25 3.37
CA ALA A 51 -2.30 -19.67 2.23
C ALA A 51 -0.90 -20.28 2.09
N HIS A 52 -0.44 -20.36 0.85
CA HIS A 52 0.90 -20.80 0.52
C HIS A 52 1.96 -19.93 1.22
N PRO A 53 3.11 -20.50 1.64
CA PRO A 53 4.16 -19.75 2.33
C PRO A 53 4.65 -18.50 1.59
N ASN A 54 4.74 -18.54 0.25
CA ASN A 54 5.12 -17.38 -0.56
C ASN A 54 4.18 -16.20 -0.30
N PHE A 55 2.88 -16.41 -0.41
CA PHE A 55 1.88 -15.36 -0.18
C PHE A 55 1.91 -14.85 1.28
N LYS A 56 2.09 -15.76 2.24
CA LYS A 56 2.22 -15.41 3.67
C LYS A 56 3.42 -14.52 3.95
N LEU A 57 4.54 -14.76 3.28
CA LEU A 57 5.75 -13.94 3.39
C LEU A 57 5.53 -12.59 2.71
N MET A 58 4.85 -12.55 1.57
CA MET A 58 4.54 -11.31 0.88
C MET A 58 3.63 -10.39 1.71
N VAL A 59 2.56 -10.94 2.29
CA VAL A 59 1.68 -10.19 3.19
C VAL A 59 2.43 -9.71 4.44
N ALA A 60 3.33 -10.53 4.99
CA ALA A 60 4.16 -10.10 6.11
C ALA A 60 5.06 -8.93 5.74
N ASN A 61 5.65 -8.95 4.54
CA ASN A 61 6.47 -7.85 4.04
C ASN A 61 5.66 -6.56 3.84
N ILE A 62 4.40 -6.65 3.39
CA ILE A 62 3.50 -5.47 3.31
C ILE A 62 3.33 -4.84 4.68
N ALA A 63 3.12 -5.64 5.74
CA ALA A 63 3.03 -5.11 7.09
C ALA A 63 4.34 -4.41 7.54
N VAL A 64 5.50 -4.95 7.16
CA VAL A 64 6.79 -4.31 7.42
C VAL A 64 6.92 -2.98 6.68
N ILE A 65 6.55 -2.93 5.39
CA ILE A 65 6.53 -1.70 4.59
C ILE A 65 5.59 -0.67 5.22
N THR A 66 4.41 -1.08 5.70
CA THR A 66 3.47 -0.20 6.41
C THR A 66 4.07 0.40 7.68
N VAL A 67 4.74 -0.42 8.50
CA VAL A 67 5.40 0.07 9.72
C VAL A 67 6.51 1.05 9.36
N PHE A 68 7.33 0.71 8.37
CA PHE A 68 8.41 1.57 7.87
C PHE A 68 7.88 2.92 7.35
N HIS A 69 6.82 2.91 6.55
CA HIS A 69 6.12 4.10 6.08
C HIS A 69 5.58 4.93 7.24
N ALA A 70 4.80 4.33 8.14
CA ALA A 70 4.13 5.05 9.24
C ALA A 70 5.14 5.69 10.20
N VAL A 71 6.20 4.97 10.57
CA VAL A 71 7.29 5.53 11.41
C VAL A 71 7.97 6.68 10.68
N GLY A 72 8.25 6.52 9.38
CA GLY A 72 8.79 7.57 8.53
C GLY A 72 7.93 8.84 8.53
N VAL A 73 6.63 8.73 8.27
CA VAL A 73 5.68 9.85 8.28
C VAL A 73 5.63 10.54 9.66
N ILE A 74 5.62 9.76 10.75
CA ILE A 74 5.61 10.33 12.11
C ILE A 74 6.87 11.18 12.34
N ILE A 75 8.05 10.65 12.04
CA ILE A 75 9.32 11.36 12.22
C ILE A 75 9.35 12.60 11.32
N GLU A 76 8.97 12.44 10.05
CA GLU A 76 8.93 13.51 9.06
C GLU A 76 8.03 14.67 9.47
N CYS A 77 6.88 14.40 10.09
CA CYS A 77 5.90 15.43 10.47
C CYS A 77 6.10 15.99 11.88
N ILE A 78 6.59 15.19 12.84
CA ILE A 78 6.70 15.64 14.24
C ILE A 78 7.78 16.71 14.42
N ILE A 79 8.89 16.59 13.67
CA ILE A 79 10.01 17.54 13.71
C ILE A 79 9.56 18.94 13.23
N PRO A 80 9.03 19.12 12.00
CA PRO A 80 8.58 20.43 11.54
C PRO A 80 7.36 20.93 12.33
N LEU A 81 6.47 20.05 12.82
CA LEU A 81 5.39 20.48 13.70
C LEU A 81 5.93 21.10 14.99
N ALA A 82 6.83 20.40 15.69
CA ALA A 82 7.44 20.90 16.92
C ALA A 82 8.18 22.22 16.66
N ASN A 83 9.02 22.27 15.63
CA ASN A 83 9.77 23.46 15.30
C ASN A 83 8.86 24.63 14.89
N SER A 84 7.75 24.37 14.18
CA SER A 84 6.77 25.41 13.81
C SER A 84 6.09 26.06 15.02
N LEU A 85 5.96 25.36 16.15
CA LEU A 85 5.34 25.90 17.37
C LEU A 85 6.28 26.88 18.10
N PHE A 86 7.58 26.74 17.89
CA PHE A 86 8.63 27.62 18.47
C PHE A 86 9.27 28.55 17.42
N ALA A 87 8.72 28.58 16.21
CA ALA A 87 9.22 29.41 15.12
C ALA A 87 9.00 30.89 15.44
N THR A 88 10.06 31.68 15.30
CA THR A 88 10.00 33.15 15.35
C THR A 88 10.67 33.71 14.09
N PRO A 89 10.44 34.97 13.71
CA PRO A 89 11.05 35.56 12.52
C PRO A 89 12.59 35.53 12.52
N THR A 90 13.22 35.40 13.69
CA THR A 90 14.67 35.32 13.88
C THR A 90 15.17 33.90 14.18
N ASN A 91 14.26 32.95 14.44
CA ASN A 91 14.57 31.60 14.86
C ASN A 91 14.32 30.60 13.72
N CYS A 92 15.40 30.15 13.10
CA CYS A 92 15.39 29.34 11.88
C CYS A 92 15.38 27.83 12.14
N LEU A 93 14.75 27.36 13.23
CA LEU A 93 14.82 25.94 13.66
C LEU A 93 14.34 24.93 12.62
N THR A 94 13.57 25.40 11.66
CA THR A 94 12.96 24.63 10.59
C THR A 94 13.74 24.63 9.29
N VAL A 95 14.73 25.52 9.18
CA VAL A 95 15.67 25.50 8.08
C VAL A 95 16.57 24.28 8.24
N VAL A 96 16.45 23.34 7.31
CA VAL A 96 17.19 22.09 7.32
C VAL A 96 18.12 22.01 6.12
N GLU A 97 19.21 21.26 6.27
CA GLU A 97 20.04 20.89 5.13
C GLU A 97 19.26 19.94 4.20
N ASN A 98 19.47 20.08 2.89
CA ASN A 98 18.85 19.23 1.88
C ASN A 98 19.10 17.73 2.14
N ALA A 99 20.29 17.36 2.62
CA ALA A 99 20.63 15.99 2.99
C ALA A 99 19.73 15.46 4.13
N THR A 100 19.52 16.28 5.17
CA THR A 100 18.63 15.95 6.29
C THR A 100 17.19 15.82 5.83
N CYS A 101 16.71 16.74 4.98
CA CYS A 101 15.38 16.66 4.39
C CYS A 101 15.19 15.36 3.59
N THR A 102 16.15 15.04 2.72
CA THR A 102 16.13 13.80 1.93
C THR A 102 16.08 12.56 2.82
N ALA A 103 16.89 12.52 3.88
CA ALA A 103 16.90 11.41 4.83
C ALA A 103 15.55 11.23 5.53
N LEU A 104 14.92 12.34 5.96
CA LEU A 104 13.59 12.31 6.60
C LEU A 104 12.51 11.78 5.65
N LYS A 105 12.57 12.17 4.38
CA LYS A 105 11.58 11.79 3.35
C LYS A 105 11.83 10.40 2.76
N MET A 106 13.01 9.82 2.94
CA MET A 106 13.40 8.59 2.24
C MET A 106 12.47 7.43 2.57
N ALA A 107 12.16 7.21 3.85
CA ALA A 107 11.31 6.10 4.29
C ALA A 107 9.88 6.16 3.72
N PRO A 108 9.11 7.24 3.92
CA PRO A 108 7.74 7.28 3.43
C PRO A 108 7.68 7.31 1.90
N PHE A 109 8.66 7.95 1.25
CA PHE A 109 8.73 8.04 -0.21
C PHE A 109 9.07 6.70 -0.89
N THR A 110 10.06 5.95 -0.37
CA THR A 110 10.42 4.63 -0.90
C THR A 110 9.33 3.58 -0.68
N SER A 111 8.51 3.74 0.36
CA SER A 111 7.41 2.83 0.67
C SER A 111 6.31 2.79 -0.42
N ILE A 112 6.10 3.90 -1.13
CA ILE A 112 5.07 4.02 -2.18
C ILE A 112 5.29 3.01 -3.31
N PRO A 113 6.44 3.02 -4.03
CA PRO A 113 6.70 2.00 -5.03
C PRO A 113 6.81 0.61 -4.40
N MET A 114 7.30 0.48 -3.15
CA MET A 114 7.34 -0.84 -2.50
C MET A 114 5.96 -1.48 -2.40
N PHE A 115 4.89 -0.73 -2.11
CA PHE A 115 3.53 -1.27 -2.11
C PHE A 115 3.10 -1.73 -3.51
N ALA A 116 3.30 -0.90 -4.55
CA ALA A 116 2.91 -1.23 -5.92
C ALA A 116 3.64 -2.48 -6.46
N PHE A 117 4.95 -2.57 -6.25
CA PHE A 117 5.74 -3.73 -6.65
C PHE A 117 5.40 -4.98 -5.84
N MET A 118 5.08 -4.83 -4.54
CA MET A 118 4.64 -5.96 -3.72
C MET A 118 3.27 -6.49 -4.16
N HIS A 119 2.36 -5.60 -4.55
CA HIS A 119 1.10 -5.95 -5.19
C HIS A 119 1.31 -6.70 -6.50
N ALA A 120 2.27 -6.26 -7.32
CA ALA A 120 2.63 -6.96 -8.53
C ALA A 120 3.20 -8.36 -8.26
N ALA A 121 4.08 -8.49 -7.26
CA ALA A 121 4.61 -9.79 -6.85
C ALA A 121 3.49 -10.75 -6.41
N MET A 122 2.54 -10.29 -5.59
CA MET A 122 1.38 -11.08 -5.17
C MET A 122 0.47 -11.49 -6.33
N PHE A 123 0.27 -10.59 -7.31
CA PHE A 123 -0.50 -10.91 -8.51
C PHE A 123 0.18 -12.00 -9.34
N ILE A 124 1.49 -11.85 -9.63
CA ILE A 124 2.28 -12.84 -10.38
C ILE A 124 2.23 -14.19 -9.67
N GLU A 125 2.37 -14.18 -8.35
CA GLU A 125 2.28 -15.36 -7.52
C GLU A 125 0.91 -16.07 -7.70
N ARG A 126 -0.19 -15.33 -7.63
CA ARG A 126 -1.53 -15.89 -7.89
C ARG A 126 -1.72 -16.37 -9.33
N CYS A 127 -1.11 -15.72 -10.32
CA CYS A 127 -1.09 -16.23 -11.69
C CYS A 127 -0.34 -17.56 -11.78
N MET A 128 0.81 -17.71 -11.11
CA MET A 128 1.54 -18.98 -11.05
C MET A 128 0.70 -20.07 -10.37
N ALA A 129 0.06 -19.75 -9.25
CA ALA A 129 -0.85 -20.66 -8.56
C ALA A 129 -2.05 -21.06 -9.42
N TYR A 130 -2.52 -20.18 -10.32
CA TYR A 130 -3.64 -20.48 -11.21
C TYR A 130 -3.24 -21.31 -12.43
N PHE A 131 -2.19 -20.91 -13.15
CA PHE A 131 -1.78 -21.51 -14.43
C PHE A 131 -0.83 -22.72 -14.28
N LYS A 132 -0.07 -22.82 -13.18
CA LYS A 132 0.94 -23.86 -12.95
C LYS A 132 0.65 -24.70 -11.69
N ARG A 133 -0.63 -25.04 -11.45
CA ARG A 133 -1.13 -25.72 -10.23
C ARG A 133 -0.28 -26.89 -9.74
N GLU A 134 0.06 -27.81 -10.66
CA GLU A 134 0.76 -29.06 -10.32
C GLU A 134 2.21 -28.82 -9.88
N ASN A 135 2.87 -27.83 -10.46
CA ASN A 135 4.25 -27.47 -10.10
C ASN A 135 4.30 -26.47 -8.93
N TYR A 136 3.24 -25.70 -8.73
CA TYR A 136 3.17 -24.66 -7.71
C TYR A 136 3.17 -25.23 -6.29
N GLU A 137 2.49 -26.36 -6.08
CA GLU A 137 2.47 -27.08 -4.80
C GLU A 137 3.86 -27.58 -4.38
N ASN A 138 4.67 -27.97 -5.36
CA ASN A 138 6.05 -28.40 -5.17
C ASN A 138 7.04 -27.23 -5.20
N SER A 139 6.56 -26.00 -5.43
CA SER A 139 7.42 -24.83 -5.49
C SER A 139 7.87 -24.43 -4.09
N SER A 140 9.17 -24.16 -3.95
CA SER A 140 9.74 -23.72 -2.68
C SER A 140 9.32 -22.30 -2.33
N THR A 141 9.65 -21.88 -1.10
CA THR A 141 9.44 -20.52 -0.59
C THR A 141 10.34 -19.46 -1.25
N THR A 142 11.17 -19.88 -2.21
CA THR A 142 12.19 -19.05 -2.86
C THR A 142 11.58 -17.87 -3.59
N PHE A 143 10.45 -18.04 -4.28
CA PHE A 143 9.84 -16.96 -5.05
C PHE A 143 9.41 -15.79 -4.16
N GLY A 144 8.75 -16.08 -3.03
CA GLY A 144 8.30 -15.05 -2.09
C GLY A 144 9.48 -14.29 -1.48
N LEU A 145 10.55 -15.02 -1.11
CA LEU A 145 11.76 -14.43 -0.55
C LEU A 145 12.48 -13.56 -1.58
N SER A 146 12.71 -14.08 -2.79
CA SER A 146 13.39 -13.36 -3.87
C SER A 146 12.62 -12.13 -4.29
N SER A 147 11.30 -12.21 -4.44
CA SER A 147 10.48 -11.04 -4.81
C SER A 147 10.50 -9.98 -3.73
N THR A 148 10.50 -10.38 -2.45
CA THR A 148 10.59 -9.46 -1.31
C THR A 148 11.94 -8.73 -1.31
N LEU A 149 13.04 -9.48 -1.43
CA LEU A 149 14.38 -8.91 -1.46
C LEU A 149 14.57 -7.97 -2.66
N LEU A 150 14.14 -8.39 -3.86
CA LEU A 150 14.21 -7.56 -5.07
C LEU A 150 13.37 -6.30 -4.92
N ASN A 151 12.19 -6.38 -4.30
CA ASN A 151 11.35 -5.21 -4.05
C ASN A 151 12.08 -4.16 -3.19
N TRP A 152 12.68 -4.58 -2.07
CA TRP A 152 13.47 -3.68 -1.23
C TRP A 152 14.62 -3.04 -2.00
N ILE A 153 15.44 -3.84 -2.69
CA ILE A 153 16.61 -3.34 -3.44
C ILE A 153 16.19 -2.36 -4.54
N LEU A 154 15.24 -2.74 -5.39
CA LEU A 154 14.82 -1.92 -6.54
C LEU A 154 14.15 -0.62 -6.08
N CYS A 155 13.25 -0.68 -5.08
CA CYS A 155 12.57 0.52 -4.60
C CYS A 155 13.49 1.44 -3.81
N SER A 156 14.49 0.92 -3.08
CA SER A 156 15.51 1.75 -2.45
C SER A 156 16.39 2.45 -3.49
N ILE A 157 16.85 1.74 -4.53
CA ILE A 157 17.61 2.35 -5.64
C ILE A 157 16.76 3.41 -6.35
N TYR A 158 15.49 3.08 -6.63
CA TYR A 158 14.60 3.98 -7.35
C TYR A 158 14.24 5.23 -6.53
N GLY A 159 13.99 5.08 -5.23
CA GLY A 159 13.78 6.21 -4.33
C GLY A 159 15.02 7.08 -4.19
N ALA A 160 16.19 6.48 -4.03
CA ALA A 160 17.47 7.20 -4.00
C ALA A 160 17.74 7.96 -5.30
N TYR A 161 17.43 7.38 -6.46
CA TYR A 161 17.54 8.07 -7.76
C TYR A 161 16.52 9.20 -7.93
N ALA A 162 15.28 8.98 -7.49
CA ALA A 162 14.21 9.96 -7.64
C ALA A 162 14.42 11.17 -6.73
N GLN A 163 14.90 10.96 -5.50
CA GLN A 163 15.23 12.04 -4.57
C GLN A 163 16.61 12.63 -4.86
N GLY A 164 17.58 11.79 -5.24
CA GLY A 164 18.99 12.14 -5.36
C GLY A 164 19.42 12.44 -6.79
N ALA A 165 19.67 13.72 -7.09
CA ALA A 165 20.99 14.04 -7.59
C ALA A 165 21.71 14.65 -6.37
N PHE A 166 22.84 14.05 -5.98
CA PHE A 166 23.63 14.39 -4.80
C PHE A 166 24.26 15.78 -4.89
N ASP A 167 23.47 16.85 -4.88
CA ASP A 167 23.97 18.10 -4.32
C ASP A 167 23.96 17.95 -2.79
N LEU A 168 24.97 17.23 -2.30
CA LEU A 168 25.42 17.27 -0.90
C LEU A 168 26.00 18.65 -0.53
N GLU A 169 25.98 19.60 -1.47
CA GLU A 169 26.13 21.00 -1.13
C GLU A 169 25.17 21.34 0.01
N ARG A 170 25.68 22.04 1.02
CA ARG A 170 24.92 22.49 2.19
C ARG A 170 23.95 23.60 1.79
N VAL A 171 23.01 23.26 0.92
CA VAL A 171 21.90 24.12 0.53
C VAL A 171 20.87 24.01 1.63
N LEU A 172 20.71 25.11 2.35
CA LEU A 172 19.66 25.29 3.34
C LEU A 172 18.33 25.48 2.60
N VAL A 173 17.33 24.71 2.99
CA VAL A 173 15.96 24.83 2.46
C VAL A 173 15.03 25.37 3.54
N ALA A 174 14.12 26.27 3.15
CA ALA A 174 13.16 26.90 4.05
C ALA A 174 12.07 25.93 4.55
N ASP A 175 11.76 24.89 3.76
CA ASP A 175 10.86 23.80 4.14
C ASP A 175 11.30 22.52 3.41
N CYS A 176 11.05 21.37 4.04
CA CYS A 176 11.35 20.07 3.50
C CYS A 176 10.19 19.54 2.64
N PHE A 177 10.17 19.97 1.37
CA PHE A 177 9.20 19.49 0.39
C PHE A 177 9.62 18.16 -0.26
N GLU A 178 8.65 17.29 -0.57
CA GLU A 178 8.90 16.04 -1.32
C GLU A 178 9.46 16.29 -2.72
N THR A 179 9.12 17.42 -3.33
CA THR A 179 9.57 17.82 -4.66
C THR A 179 10.29 19.16 -4.59
N MET A 180 11.53 19.16 -5.01
CA MET A 180 12.33 20.34 -5.30
C MET A 180 12.40 20.57 -6.82
N PRO A 181 12.69 21.79 -7.29
CA PRO A 181 12.82 22.07 -8.73
C PRO A 181 13.74 21.10 -9.47
N GLN A 182 14.81 20.62 -8.83
CA GLN A 182 15.83 19.73 -9.37
C GLN A 182 15.37 18.25 -9.51
N ASN A 183 14.39 17.81 -8.72
CA ASN A 183 13.95 16.41 -8.69
C ASN A 183 12.48 16.22 -9.12
N ARG A 184 11.71 17.31 -9.30
CA ARG A 184 10.27 17.29 -9.62
C ARG A 184 9.88 16.34 -10.76
N TYR A 185 10.66 16.28 -11.84
CA TYR A 185 10.33 15.43 -12.99
C TYR A 185 10.55 13.96 -12.67
N ARG A 186 11.64 13.62 -11.97
CA ARG A 186 11.96 12.24 -11.56
C ARG A 186 10.92 11.71 -10.58
N VAL A 187 10.54 12.54 -9.60
CA VAL A 187 9.46 12.24 -8.66
C VAL A 187 8.12 12.04 -9.39
N ALA A 188 7.79 12.93 -10.34
CA ALA A 188 6.58 12.78 -11.15
C ALA A 188 6.56 11.47 -11.96
N TYR A 189 7.68 11.09 -12.60
CA TYR A 189 7.80 9.82 -13.30
C TYR A 189 7.63 8.62 -12.36
N LEU A 190 8.19 8.67 -11.15
CA LEU A 190 8.03 7.62 -10.14
C LEU A 190 6.57 7.42 -9.75
N PHE A 191 5.84 8.51 -9.49
CA PHE A 191 4.43 8.43 -9.18
C PHE A 191 3.63 7.89 -10.37
N GLN A 192 3.82 8.44 -11.57
CA GLN A 192 3.12 7.98 -12.78
C GLN A 192 3.37 6.50 -13.09
N PHE A 193 4.62 6.05 -12.92
CA PHE A 193 4.99 4.66 -13.08
C PHE A 193 4.30 3.77 -12.04
N SER A 194 4.34 4.15 -10.76
CA SER A 194 3.67 3.41 -9.69
C SER A 194 2.16 3.29 -9.92
N VAL A 195 1.50 4.36 -10.35
CA VAL A 195 0.05 4.33 -10.68
C VAL A 195 -0.25 3.45 -11.88
N SER A 196 0.63 3.43 -12.87
CA SER A 196 0.50 2.57 -14.03
C SER A 196 0.67 1.10 -13.66
N VAL A 197 1.60 0.78 -12.76
CA VAL A 197 1.75 -0.56 -12.19
C VAL A 197 0.48 -0.96 -11.43
N ASP A 198 -0.04 -0.12 -10.53
CA ASP A 198 -1.29 -0.42 -9.81
C ASP A 198 -2.50 -0.57 -10.73
N GLY A 199 -2.58 0.24 -11.80
CA GLY A 199 -3.63 0.12 -12.80
C GLY A 199 -3.57 -1.20 -13.56
N LEU A 200 -2.37 -1.60 -14.00
CA LEU A 200 -2.14 -2.90 -14.62
C LEU A 200 -2.48 -4.05 -13.66
N MET A 201 -2.11 -3.93 -12.39
CA MET A 201 -2.43 -4.94 -11.38
C MET A 201 -3.92 -4.99 -11.08
N ALA A 202 -4.62 -3.86 -10.99
CA ALA A 202 -6.07 -3.83 -10.82
C ALA A 202 -6.76 -4.56 -11.97
N VAL A 203 -6.44 -4.23 -13.23
CA VAL A 203 -7.00 -4.91 -14.41
C VAL A 203 -6.67 -6.41 -14.41
N GLY A 204 -5.41 -6.75 -14.11
CA GLY A 204 -4.96 -8.15 -14.04
C GLY A 204 -5.69 -8.96 -12.98
N VAL A 205 -5.82 -8.43 -11.77
CA VAL A 205 -6.51 -9.07 -10.65
C VAL A 205 -8.01 -9.21 -10.94
N ILE A 206 -8.64 -8.20 -11.58
CA ILE A 206 -10.03 -8.29 -12.05
C ILE A 206 -10.19 -9.45 -13.03
N GLY A 207 -9.32 -9.53 -14.04
CA GLY A 207 -9.33 -10.61 -15.02
C GLY A 207 -9.15 -11.98 -14.37
N LEU A 208 -8.17 -12.12 -13.49
CA LEU A 208 -7.92 -13.36 -12.76
C LEU A 208 -9.10 -13.75 -11.86
N TRP A 209 -9.71 -12.79 -11.16
CA TRP A 209 -10.89 -13.03 -10.32
C TRP A 209 -12.07 -13.57 -11.15
N ILE A 210 -12.33 -12.99 -12.33
CA ILE A 210 -13.37 -13.47 -13.24
C ILE A 210 -13.08 -14.90 -13.70
N LEU A 211 -11.83 -15.20 -14.08
CA LEU A 211 -11.42 -16.53 -14.51
C LEU A 211 -11.59 -17.57 -13.40
N VAL A 212 -11.03 -17.29 -12.22
CA VAL A 212 -11.11 -18.18 -11.05
C VAL A 212 -12.56 -18.40 -10.64
N LYS A 213 -13.40 -17.36 -10.65
CA LYS A 213 -14.83 -17.47 -10.31
C LYS A 213 -15.63 -18.26 -11.34
N ARG A 214 -15.38 -18.05 -12.65
CA ARG A 214 -16.03 -18.81 -13.72
C ARG A 214 -15.66 -20.28 -13.65
N GLU A 215 -14.39 -20.58 -13.47
CA GLU A 215 -13.94 -21.94 -13.25
C GLU A 215 -14.56 -22.52 -11.99
N ASN A 216 -14.62 -21.74 -10.89
CA ASN A 216 -15.25 -22.15 -9.62
C ASN A 216 -16.69 -22.64 -9.84
N ASN A 217 -17.49 -21.84 -10.53
CA ASN A 217 -18.87 -22.20 -10.83
C ASN A 217 -18.95 -23.43 -11.75
N ARG A 218 -18.09 -23.55 -12.77
CA ARG A 218 -18.13 -24.68 -13.72
C ARG A 218 -17.89 -26.03 -13.05
N GLU A 219 -16.87 -26.16 -12.20
CA GLU A 219 -16.63 -27.46 -11.56
C GLU A 219 -17.58 -27.73 -10.40
N ASP A 220 -18.13 -26.70 -9.72
CA ASP A 220 -19.16 -26.92 -8.71
C ASP A 220 -20.43 -27.50 -9.37
N TRP A 221 -20.79 -26.99 -10.55
CA TRP A 221 -21.82 -27.58 -11.42
C TRP A 221 -21.45 -29.00 -11.89
N ALA A 222 -20.18 -29.24 -12.25
CA ALA A 222 -19.71 -30.55 -12.67
C ALA A 222 -19.67 -31.57 -11.52
N LEU A 223 -19.37 -31.15 -10.28
CA LEU A 223 -19.45 -31.94 -9.06
C LEU A 223 -20.90 -32.33 -8.76
N GLN A 224 -21.82 -31.37 -8.80
CA GLN A 224 -23.24 -31.62 -8.58
C GLN A 224 -23.82 -32.60 -9.62
N ARG A 225 -23.38 -32.54 -10.88
CA ARG A 225 -23.76 -33.52 -11.91
C ARG A 225 -23.01 -34.85 -11.78
N GLY A 226 -21.72 -34.81 -11.46
CA GLY A 226 -20.83 -35.98 -11.39
C GLY A 226 -21.17 -36.90 -10.21
N ILE A 227 -21.50 -36.32 -9.05
CA ILE A 227 -22.00 -37.08 -7.88
C ILE A 227 -23.31 -37.80 -8.21
N LYS A 228 -24.12 -37.28 -9.15
CA LYS A 228 -25.33 -37.94 -9.64
C LYS A 228 -25.07 -39.08 -10.64
N ILE A 229 -23.91 -39.13 -11.29
CA ILE A 229 -23.68 -40.00 -12.46
C ILE A 229 -22.57 -41.04 -12.24
N ASN A 230 -21.53 -40.74 -11.45
CA ASN A 230 -20.46 -41.70 -11.13
C ASN A 230 -19.71 -41.31 -9.85
N SER A 231 -19.88 -42.09 -8.78
CA SER A 231 -19.26 -41.85 -7.46
C SER A 231 -17.75 -42.16 -7.38
N THR A 232 -17.16 -42.72 -8.45
CA THR A 232 -15.80 -43.28 -8.45
C THR A 232 -14.74 -42.37 -9.08
N LYS A 233 -15.09 -41.16 -9.56
CA LYS A 233 -14.09 -40.21 -10.07
C LYS A 233 -13.26 -39.70 -8.90
N VAL A 234 -12.03 -40.21 -8.77
CA VAL A 234 -11.06 -39.82 -7.74
C VAL A 234 -10.75 -38.33 -7.88
N TYR A 235 -11.42 -37.53 -7.06
CA TYR A 235 -11.15 -36.11 -6.88
C TYR A 235 -9.89 -35.98 -6.01
N SER A 236 -8.84 -35.32 -6.52
CA SER A 236 -7.68 -35.02 -5.68
C SER A 236 -8.02 -33.89 -4.71
N LEU A 237 -7.98 -34.16 -3.40
CA LEU A 237 -8.23 -33.18 -2.34
C LEU A 237 -7.37 -31.91 -2.50
N SER A 238 -6.14 -32.07 -3.02
CA SER A 238 -5.18 -30.98 -3.32
C SER A 238 -5.72 -29.93 -4.29
N LYS A 239 -6.28 -30.36 -5.44
CA LYS A 239 -6.80 -29.43 -6.47
C LYS A 239 -7.96 -28.59 -5.96
N VAL A 240 -8.84 -29.18 -5.14
CA VAL A 240 -9.98 -28.46 -4.53
C VAL A 240 -9.48 -27.43 -3.51
N TYR A 241 -8.49 -27.81 -2.69
CA TYR A 241 -7.88 -26.89 -1.72
C TYR A 241 -7.23 -25.69 -2.41
N GLN A 242 -6.35 -25.93 -3.41
CA GLN A 242 -5.69 -24.85 -4.16
C GLN A 242 -6.67 -23.90 -4.85
N ARG A 243 -7.74 -24.44 -5.43
CA ARG A 243 -8.77 -23.65 -6.12
C ARG A 243 -9.51 -22.74 -5.14
N ARG A 244 -9.90 -23.28 -3.99
CA ARG A 244 -10.57 -22.52 -2.93
C ARG A 244 -9.65 -21.46 -2.35
N GLU A 245 -8.38 -21.81 -2.10
CA GLU A 245 -7.34 -20.87 -1.68
C GLU A 245 -7.20 -19.73 -2.70
N ASN A 246 -7.06 -20.05 -3.99
CA ASN A 246 -6.94 -19.04 -5.05
C ASN A 246 -8.17 -18.14 -5.13
N LEU A 247 -9.39 -18.69 -5.07
CA LEU A 247 -10.61 -17.89 -5.09
C LEU A 247 -10.68 -16.92 -3.90
N GLN A 248 -10.30 -17.40 -2.71
CA GLN A 248 -10.29 -16.59 -1.50
C GLN A 248 -9.22 -15.49 -1.56
N LEU A 249 -7.99 -15.84 -1.91
CA LEU A 249 -6.87 -14.89 -1.97
C LEU A 249 -7.04 -13.86 -3.09
N VAL A 250 -7.48 -14.27 -4.28
CA VAL A 250 -7.81 -13.33 -5.36
C VAL A 250 -9.01 -12.45 -4.98
N GLY A 251 -9.98 -13.00 -4.23
CA GLY A 251 -11.07 -12.22 -3.66
C GLY A 251 -10.63 -11.16 -2.65
N ILE A 252 -9.49 -11.35 -1.97
CA ILE A 252 -8.86 -10.35 -1.07
C ILE A 252 -8.05 -9.33 -1.87
N LEU A 253 -7.32 -9.78 -2.89
CA LEU A 253 -6.50 -8.90 -3.72
C LEU A 253 -7.35 -7.96 -4.58
N PHE A 254 -8.50 -8.41 -5.08
CA PHE A 254 -9.38 -7.62 -5.94
C PHE A 254 -9.77 -6.25 -5.35
N PRO A 255 -10.43 -6.17 -4.18
CA PRO A 255 -10.81 -4.89 -3.64
C PRO A 255 -9.60 -4.06 -3.20
N THR A 256 -8.54 -4.73 -2.72
CA THR A 256 -7.28 -4.08 -2.35
C THR A 256 -6.65 -3.37 -3.55
N ALA A 257 -6.54 -4.05 -4.70
CA ALA A 257 -5.98 -3.50 -5.92
C ALA A 257 -6.82 -2.32 -6.45
N ILE A 258 -8.16 -2.42 -6.39
CA ILE A 258 -9.05 -1.32 -6.79
C ILE A 258 -8.85 -0.11 -5.89
N VAL A 259 -8.84 -0.31 -4.58
CA VAL A 259 -8.69 0.77 -3.60
C VAL A 259 -7.35 1.46 -3.82
N CYS A 260 -6.26 0.69 -4.02
CA CYS A 260 -4.93 1.25 -4.29
C CYS A 260 -4.85 2.03 -5.60
N PHE A 261 -5.34 1.45 -6.69
CA PHE A 261 -5.35 2.12 -7.98
C PHE A 261 -6.20 3.41 -7.95
N LEU A 262 -7.43 3.34 -7.44
CA LEU A 262 -8.31 4.50 -7.38
C LEU A 262 -7.76 5.60 -6.47
N GLY A 263 -7.15 5.23 -5.34
CA GLY A 263 -6.47 6.18 -4.45
C GLY A 263 -5.33 6.90 -5.15
N HIS A 264 -4.43 6.15 -5.78
CA HIS A 264 -3.31 6.73 -6.53
C HIS A 264 -3.76 7.57 -7.73
N PHE A 265 -4.76 7.10 -8.47
CA PHE A 265 -5.31 7.80 -9.63
C PHE A 265 -5.99 9.10 -9.22
N ALA A 266 -6.85 9.07 -8.19
CA ALA A 266 -7.50 10.25 -7.65
C ALA A 266 -6.47 11.28 -7.20
N PHE A 267 -5.39 10.85 -6.55
CA PHE A 267 -4.29 11.73 -6.17
C PHE A 267 -3.66 12.45 -7.38
N ILE A 268 -3.29 11.71 -8.43
CA ILE A 268 -2.70 12.32 -9.64
C ILE A 268 -3.67 13.30 -10.30
N VAL A 269 -4.95 12.93 -10.41
CA VAL A 269 -5.97 13.78 -11.05
C VAL A 269 -6.22 15.05 -10.25
N ILE A 270 -6.35 14.95 -8.92
CA ILE A 270 -6.53 16.11 -8.03
C ILE A 270 -5.29 17.01 -8.11
N GLY A 271 -4.09 16.43 -7.98
CA GLY A 271 -2.84 17.19 -8.09
C GLY A 271 -2.71 17.93 -9.42
N TYR A 272 -3.04 17.29 -10.53
CA TYR A 272 -3.04 17.91 -11.86
C TYR A 272 -4.10 19.02 -12.01
N SER A 273 -5.32 18.75 -11.55
CA SER A 273 -6.45 19.70 -11.61
C SER A 273 -6.16 20.96 -10.82
N VAL A 274 -5.70 20.82 -9.58
CA VAL A 274 -5.38 21.96 -8.72
C VAL A 274 -4.21 22.78 -9.30
N ARG A 275 -3.15 22.13 -9.79
CA ARG A 275 -2.04 22.80 -10.47
C ARG A 275 -2.52 23.62 -11.67
N ARG A 276 -3.39 23.06 -12.50
CA ARG A 276 -3.93 23.73 -13.69
C ARG A 276 -4.78 24.95 -13.31
N ASN A 277 -5.68 24.79 -12.33
CA ASN A 277 -6.59 25.86 -11.90
C ASN A 277 -5.84 27.02 -11.25
N ILE A 278 -4.84 26.73 -10.42
CA ILE A 278 -3.99 27.77 -9.82
C ILE A 278 -3.18 28.50 -10.89
N ARG A 279 -2.57 27.78 -11.82
CA ARG A 279 -1.82 28.42 -12.93
C ARG A 279 -2.71 29.36 -13.74
N ASN A 280 -3.97 28.98 -13.97
CA ASN A 280 -4.93 29.83 -14.66
C ASN A 280 -5.31 31.06 -13.82
N TYR A 281 -5.58 30.88 -12.52
CA TYR A 281 -5.88 31.96 -11.58
C TYR A 281 -4.72 32.97 -11.46
N VAL A 282 -3.48 32.50 -11.40
CA VAL A 282 -2.28 33.35 -11.36
C VAL A 282 -2.08 34.10 -12.68
N LYS A 283 -2.39 33.48 -13.84
CA LYS A 283 -2.33 34.19 -15.13
C LYS A 283 -3.33 35.33 -15.22
N THR A 284 -4.49 35.20 -14.58
CA THR A 284 -5.55 36.22 -14.60
C THR A 284 -5.38 37.29 -13.54
N THR A 285 -4.58 37.05 -12.49
CA THR A 285 -4.43 37.96 -11.35
C THR A 285 -2.95 38.30 -11.24
N SER A 286 -2.54 39.54 -11.56
CA SER A 286 -1.17 40.03 -11.77
C SER A 286 -0.21 39.99 -10.55
N PHE A 287 -0.46 39.11 -9.58
CA PHE A 287 0.38 38.93 -8.40
C PHE A 287 1.57 38.00 -8.70
N GLU A 288 2.75 38.58 -8.91
CA GLU A 288 4.03 37.85 -9.01
C GLU A 288 4.32 36.98 -7.77
N ILE A 289 3.88 37.42 -6.58
CA ILE A 289 4.03 36.67 -5.32
C ILE A 289 3.20 35.37 -5.35
N LEU A 290 1.97 35.43 -5.84
CA LEU A 290 1.09 34.26 -6.01
C LEU A 290 1.61 33.29 -7.08
N ARG A 291 2.37 33.79 -8.07
CA ARG A 291 3.04 32.94 -9.05
C ARG A 291 4.13 32.08 -8.42
N LYS A 292 4.87 32.64 -7.46
CA LYS A 292 5.87 31.90 -6.67
C LYS A 292 5.19 30.86 -5.76
N TYR A 293 4.13 31.26 -5.04
CA TYR A 293 3.33 30.35 -4.21
C TYR A 293 2.55 29.27 -4.99
N GLY A 294 2.16 29.56 -6.23
CA GLY A 294 1.46 28.60 -7.09
C GLY A 294 2.33 27.40 -7.50
N ASP A 295 3.65 27.58 -7.53
CA ASP A 295 4.61 26.49 -7.69
C ASP A 295 4.80 25.69 -6.38
N ASP A 296 4.56 26.30 -5.21
CA ASP A 296 4.65 25.68 -3.86
C ASP A 296 3.36 24.97 -3.39
N ILE A 297 2.21 25.23 -4.01
CA ILE A 297 0.95 24.51 -3.72
C ILE A 297 1.02 23.04 -4.19
N VAL A 298 1.83 22.74 -5.20
CA VAL A 298 2.07 21.36 -5.64
C VAL A 298 2.70 20.53 -4.51
N PRO A 299 3.76 20.99 -3.83
CA PRO A 299 4.25 20.39 -2.58
C PRO A 299 3.21 20.29 -1.45
N PHE A 300 2.35 21.29 -1.25
CA PHE A 300 1.27 21.21 -0.25
C PHE A 300 0.28 20.08 -0.54
N LEU A 301 -0.08 19.88 -1.82
CA LEU A 301 -0.89 18.74 -2.27
C LEU A 301 -0.12 17.42 -2.16
N ILE A 302 1.20 17.43 -2.36
CA ILE A 302 2.01 16.23 -2.19
C ILE A 302 2.08 15.82 -0.71
N GLY A 303 2.05 16.75 0.25
CA GLY A 303 1.88 16.40 1.68
C GLY A 303 0.55 15.65 1.97
N SER A 304 -0.49 15.84 1.15
CA SER A 304 -1.73 15.07 1.27
C SER A 304 -1.65 13.64 0.72
N VAL A 305 -0.57 13.29 0.01
CA VAL A 305 -0.25 11.93 -0.45
C VAL A 305 -0.16 11.00 0.73
N HIS A 306 0.60 11.38 1.77
CA HIS A 306 0.82 10.52 2.92
C HIS A 306 -0.49 10.17 3.63
N VAL A 307 -1.41 11.15 3.77
CA VAL A 307 -2.74 10.90 4.33
C VAL A 307 -3.52 9.91 3.46
N MET A 308 -3.55 10.11 2.15
CA MET A 308 -4.25 9.18 1.24
C MET A 308 -3.65 7.78 1.27
N PHE A 309 -2.33 7.65 1.19
CA PHE A 309 -1.62 6.36 1.25
C PHE A 309 -1.78 5.68 2.60
N THR A 310 -1.77 6.45 3.69
CA THR A 310 -1.97 5.91 5.03
C THR A 310 -3.41 5.42 5.21
N MET A 311 -4.40 6.19 4.75
CA MET A 311 -5.81 5.76 4.74
C MET A 311 -6.04 4.54 3.86
N LEU A 312 -5.41 4.51 2.69
CA LEU A 312 -5.42 3.38 1.78
C LEU A 312 -4.85 2.12 2.45
N THR A 313 -3.73 2.28 3.15
CA THR A 313 -3.09 1.19 3.90
C THR A 313 -3.98 0.72 5.04
N ILE A 314 -4.61 1.63 5.78
CA ILE A 314 -5.60 1.31 6.82
C ILE A 314 -6.75 0.49 6.23
N VAL A 315 -7.35 0.94 5.13
CA VAL A 315 -8.46 0.24 4.47
C VAL A 315 -8.00 -1.16 4.04
N THR A 316 -6.86 -1.27 3.37
CA THR A 316 -6.29 -2.56 2.94
C THR A 316 -6.05 -3.51 4.10
N VAL A 317 -5.45 -3.05 5.20
CA VAL A 317 -5.20 -3.88 6.39
C VAL A 317 -6.52 -4.29 7.05
N LEU A 318 -7.50 -3.39 7.18
CA LEU A 318 -8.82 -3.72 7.72
C LEU A 318 -9.57 -4.73 6.86
N MET A 319 -9.51 -4.59 5.53
CA MET A 319 -10.08 -5.55 4.60
C MET A 319 -9.42 -6.92 4.76
N TYR A 320 -8.08 -6.96 4.85
CA TYR A 320 -7.32 -8.19 5.08
C TYR A 320 -7.71 -8.85 6.41
N VAL A 321 -7.81 -8.08 7.50
CA VAL A 321 -8.22 -8.54 8.84
C VAL A 321 -9.63 -9.13 8.80
N LYS A 322 -10.60 -8.38 8.28
CA LYS A 322 -12.01 -8.78 8.23
C LYS A 322 -12.23 -10.02 7.35
N MET A 323 -11.51 -10.10 6.24
CA MET A 323 -11.54 -11.29 5.39
C MET A 323 -10.89 -12.49 6.07
N GLY A 324 -9.76 -12.32 6.77
CA GLY A 324 -9.15 -13.40 7.57
C GLY A 324 -10.07 -13.93 8.68
N GLU A 325 -10.82 -13.05 9.35
CA GLU A 325 -11.84 -13.45 10.33
C GLU A 325 -13.00 -14.23 9.69
N ARG A 326 -13.47 -13.79 8.52
CA ARG A 326 -14.51 -14.52 7.77
C ARG A 326 -14.03 -15.92 7.39
N LEU A 327 -12.79 -16.05 6.90
CA LEU A 327 -12.19 -17.34 6.55
C LEU A 327 -12.08 -18.27 7.76
N MET A 328 -11.73 -17.74 8.93
CA MET A 328 -11.74 -18.52 10.17
C MET A 328 -13.13 -19.02 10.56
N LYS A 329 -14.15 -18.15 10.46
CA LYS A 329 -15.54 -18.54 10.75
C LYS A 329 -16.01 -19.64 9.79
N GLU A 330 -15.78 -19.47 8.49
CA GLU A 330 -16.12 -20.47 7.48
C GLU A 330 -15.38 -21.80 7.72
N ARG A 331 -14.12 -21.77 8.17
CA ARG A 331 -13.37 -22.97 8.55
C ARG A 331 -14.00 -23.66 9.75
N MET A 332 -14.30 -22.92 10.83
CA MET A 332 -14.93 -23.47 12.03
C MET A 332 -16.31 -24.08 11.72
N GLU A 333 -17.10 -23.44 10.86
CA GLU A 333 -18.38 -23.97 10.40
C GLU A 333 -18.22 -25.29 9.62
N ILE A 334 -17.19 -25.41 8.78
CA ILE A 334 -16.92 -26.65 8.04
C ILE A 334 -16.41 -27.75 8.95
N THR A 335 -15.49 -27.45 9.87
CA THR A 335 -15.01 -28.43 10.86
C THR A 335 -16.18 -28.92 11.70
N ASN A 336 -17.02 -28.03 12.21
CA ASN A 336 -18.23 -28.41 12.95
C ASN A 336 -19.20 -29.26 12.12
N ARG A 337 -19.36 -28.98 10.82
CA ARG A 337 -20.20 -29.80 9.92
C ARG A 337 -19.57 -31.16 9.63
N GLN A 338 -18.26 -31.25 9.41
CA GLN A 338 -17.57 -32.52 9.24
C GLN A 338 -17.64 -33.35 10.52
N ASP A 339 -17.44 -32.74 11.68
CA ASP A 339 -17.57 -33.42 12.97
C ASP A 339 -19.02 -33.87 13.20
N ALA A 340 -20.02 -33.05 12.82
CA ALA A 340 -21.42 -33.43 12.87
C ALA A 340 -21.76 -34.58 11.90
N ASP A 341 -21.26 -34.56 10.66
CA ASP A 341 -21.46 -35.62 9.67
C ASP A 341 -20.74 -36.92 10.07
N THR A 342 -19.57 -36.80 10.70
CA THR A 342 -18.80 -37.94 11.22
C THR A 342 -19.48 -38.52 12.47
N ALA A 343 -20.00 -37.69 13.35
CA ALA A 343 -20.82 -38.10 14.49
C ALA A 343 -22.15 -38.73 14.03
N PHE A 344 -22.81 -38.20 12.99
CA PHE A 344 -24.02 -38.80 12.40
C PHE A 344 -23.75 -40.16 11.76
N LYS A 345 -22.59 -40.33 11.10
CA LYS A 345 -22.15 -41.63 10.56
C LYS A 345 -21.84 -42.64 11.67
N LEU A 346 -21.22 -42.21 12.78
CA LEU A 346 -20.99 -43.04 13.96
C LEU A 346 -22.30 -43.45 14.64
N PHE A 347 -23.28 -42.54 14.73
CA PHE A 347 -24.62 -42.86 15.27
C PHE A 347 -25.38 -43.86 14.40
N ARG A 348 -25.26 -43.81 13.06
CA ARG A 348 -25.86 -44.82 12.17
C ARG A 348 -25.24 -46.20 12.30
N LEU A 349 -23.95 -46.29 12.66
CA LEU A 349 -23.24 -47.56 12.86
C LEU A 349 -23.49 -48.21 14.23
N HIS A 350 -24.23 -47.55 15.13
CA HIS A 350 -24.63 -48.10 16.43
C HIS A 350 -26.12 -48.46 16.51
N ILE A 351 -26.89 -48.21 15.44
CA ILE A 351 -28.33 -48.55 15.34
C ILE A 351 -28.56 -49.72 14.36
N SER A 352 -27.50 -50.26 13.76
CA SER A 352 -27.47 -51.55 13.07
C SER A 352 -26.72 -52.57 13.91
#